data_AF-A0A2S0XPD8-F1
#
_entry.id   AF-A0A2S0XPD8-F1
#
_cell.length_a   1.000
_cell.length_b   1.000
_cell.length_c   1.000
_cell.angle_alpha   90.00
_cell.angle_beta   90.00
_cell.angle_gamma   90.00
#
_symmetry.space_group_name_H-M   'P 1'
#
loop_
_entity.id
_entity.type
_entity.pdbx_description
1 polymer ?
#
loop_
_entity_poly.entity_id
_entity_poly.type
_entity_poly.pdbx_seq_one_letter_code
_entity_poly.pdbx_strand_id
1 'polypeptide(L)'
;MRDFSNEIAAFRQNKLSELTDARQRAALQLCCGIELSNALSGEPTSTVALLKRLERAIERERLRGVNRHWSYDLNRHIALKQVRDRLKGVFPDQPGRLSLRPRRRRHKSNTAPEGAAR
;
A
#
# COMPACT_ATOMS: atom_id res chain seq x y z
N MET A 1 -21.33 27.53 -16.70
CA MET A 1 -21.31 26.14 -17.19
C MET A 1 -20.60 25.33 -16.12
N ARG A 2 -21.28 24.38 -15.44
CA ARG A 2 -20.65 23.57 -14.38
C ARG A 2 -19.62 22.66 -15.03
N ASP A 3 -18.40 22.68 -14.51
CA ASP A 3 -17.28 21.96 -15.12
C ASP A 3 -17.25 20.53 -14.56
N PHE A 4 -18.15 19.69 -15.06
CA PHE A 4 -18.38 18.32 -14.59
C PHE A 4 -17.11 17.47 -14.57
N SER A 5 -16.13 17.77 -15.43
CA SER A 5 -14.82 17.11 -15.45
C SER A 5 -14.07 17.30 -14.12
N ASN A 6 -14.10 18.51 -13.55
CA ASN A 6 -13.47 18.82 -12.27
C ASN A 6 -14.21 18.17 -11.10
N GLU A 7 -15.55 18.14 -11.15
CA GLU A 7 -16.38 17.48 -10.14
C GLU A 7 -16.13 15.96 -10.11
N ILE A 8 -16.02 15.32 -11.28
CA ILE A 8 -15.70 13.89 -11.39
C ILE A 8 -14.31 13.60 -10.83
N ALA A 9 -13.32 14.44 -11.14
CA ALA A 9 -11.95 14.27 -10.64
C ALA A 9 -11.90 14.41 -9.11
N ALA A 10 -12.55 15.44 -8.55
CA ALA A 10 -12.64 15.66 -7.11
C ALA A 10 -13.34 14.49 -6.39
N PHE A 11 -14.46 14.00 -6.93
CA PHE A 11 -15.17 12.86 -6.36
C PHE A 11 -14.32 11.59 -6.33
N ARG A 12 -13.61 11.29 -7.43
CA ARG A 12 -12.68 10.14 -7.48
C ARG A 12 -11.57 10.28 -6.46
N GLN A 13 -10.99 11.47 -6.31
CA GLN A 13 -9.96 11.75 -5.33
C GLN A 13 -10.48 11.50 -3.90
N ASN A 14 -11.67 12.01 -3.59
CA ASN A 14 -12.31 11.84 -2.28
C ASN A 14 -12.66 10.38 -1.98
N LYS A 15 -13.11 9.62 -2.99
CA LYS A 15 -13.41 8.20 -2.79
C LYS A 15 -12.13 7.39 -2.58
N LEU A 16 -11.05 7.73 -3.28
CA LEU A 16 -9.75 7.10 -3.07
C LEU A 16 -9.20 7.41 -1.67
N SER A 17 -9.29 8.65 -1.20
CA SER A 17 -8.82 9.02 0.15
C SER A 17 -9.61 8.28 1.23
N GLU A 18 -10.94 8.23 1.11
CA GLU A 18 -11.83 7.49 2.03
C GLU A 18 -11.46 6.00 2.09
N LEU A 19 -11.25 5.37 0.92
CA LEU A 19 -10.84 3.97 0.84
C LEU A 19 -9.45 3.74 1.44
N THR A 20 -8.50 4.66 1.24
CA THR A 20 -7.17 4.55 1.85
C THR A 20 -7.25 4.68 3.37
N ASP A 21 -8.03 5.63 3.89
CA ASP A 21 -8.20 5.80 5.34
C ASP A 21 -8.86 4.58 5.99
N ALA A 22 -9.90 4.02 5.37
CA ALA A 22 -10.56 2.81 5.85
C ALA A 22 -9.59 1.60 5.90
N ARG A 23 -8.76 1.42 4.86
CA ARG A 23 -7.75 0.36 4.82
C ARG A 23 -6.67 0.54 5.88
N GLN A 24 -6.21 1.78 6.08
CA GLN A 24 -5.20 2.08 7.12
C GLN A 24 -5.74 1.77 8.52
N ARG A 25 -6.98 2.17 8.83
CA ARG A 25 -7.66 1.84 10.09
C ARG A 25 -7.77 0.33 10.29
N ALA A 26 -8.30 -0.39 9.30
CA ALA A 26 -8.46 -1.85 9.38
C ALA A 26 -7.11 -2.57 9.55
N ALA A 27 -6.07 -2.16 8.82
CA ALA A 27 -4.75 -2.77 8.92
C ALA A 27 -4.11 -2.55 10.30
N LEU A 28 -4.22 -1.34 10.86
CA LEU A 28 -3.72 -1.04 12.20
C LEU A 28 -4.47 -1.85 13.27
N GLN A 29 -5.80 -1.89 13.18
CA GLN A 29 -6.63 -2.64 14.13
C GLN A 29 -6.34 -4.15 14.06
N LEU A 30 -6.29 -4.74 12.87
CA LEU A 30 -6.06 -6.18 12.71
C LEU A 30 -4.63 -6.62 13.03
N CYS A 31 -3.62 -5.76 12.80
CA CYS A 31 -2.21 -6.15 12.97
C CYS A 31 -1.62 -5.72 14.32
N CYS A 32 -2.12 -4.62 14.88
CA CYS A 32 -1.58 -3.98 16.07
C CYS A 32 -2.61 -3.80 17.19
N GLY A 33 -3.91 -4.02 16.93
CA GLY A 33 -4.98 -3.90 17.93
C GLY A 33 -5.24 -2.47 18.38
N ILE A 34 -4.91 -1.48 17.54
CA ILE A 34 -4.97 -0.06 17.90
C ILE A 34 -5.78 0.68 16.83
N GLU A 35 -6.61 1.62 17.28
CA GLU A 35 -7.35 2.54 16.43
C GLU A 35 -6.44 3.67 15.91
N LEU A 36 -6.54 3.98 14.61
CA LEU A 36 -5.66 4.95 13.94
C LEU A 36 -5.78 6.36 14.52
N SER A 37 -6.99 6.73 14.95
CA SER A 37 -7.27 8.01 15.62
C SER A 37 -6.45 8.15 16.90
N ASN A 38 -6.42 7.10 17.71
CA ASN A 38 -5.72 7.08 19.00
C ASN A 38 -4.19 7.08 18.79
N ALA A 39 -3.73 6.42 17.74
CA ALA A 39 -2.32 6.43 17.35
C ALA A 39 -1.81 7.81 16.90
N LEU A 40 -2.67 8.61 16.27
CA LEU A 40 -2.32 9.96 15.80
C LEU A 40 -2.43 11.03 16.90
N SER A 41 -3.28 10.81 17.91
CA SER A 41 -3.49 11.74 19.02
C SER A 41 -2.69 11.42 20.29
N GLY A 42 -1.96 10.30 20.33
CA GLY A 42 -1.26 9.81 21.52
C GLY A 42 0.07 10.51 21.85
N GLU A 43 0.54 10.32 23.09
CA GLU A 43 1.84 10.83 23.57
C GLU A 43 3.04 10.30 22.75
N PRO A 44 4.12 11.08 22.61
CA PRO A 44 5.29 10.72 21.79
C PRO A 44 5.99 9.43 22.23
N THR A 45 5.92 9.07 23.51
CA THR A 45 6.44 7.79 24.07
C THR A 45 5.65 6.58 23.57
N SER A 46 4.33 6.72 23.42
CA SER A 46 3.46 5.68 22.87
C SER A 46 3.69 5.46 21.37
N THR A 47 4.06 6.52 20.64
CA THR A 47 4.32 6.50 19.20
C THR A 47 5.54 5.66 18.83
N VAL A 48 6.63 5.72 19.62
CA VAL A 48 7.83 4.91 19.36
C VAL A 48 7.56 3.41 19.53
N ALA A 49 6.82 3.03 20.57
CA ALA A 49 6.41 1.64 20.78
C ALA A 49 5.51 1.14 19.64
N LEU A 50 4.61 2.00 19.17
CA LEU A 50 3.73 1.71 18.04
C LEU A 50 4.52 1.53 16.72
N LEU A 51 5.48 2.40 16.44
CA LEU A 51 6.35 2.29 15.26
C LEU A 51 7.10 0.96 15.24
N LYS A 52 7.66 0.53 16.38
CA LYS A 52 8.31 -0.79 16.50
C LYS A 52 7.35 -1.95 16.24
N ARG A 53 6.10 -1.86 16.71
CA ARG A 53 5.06 -2.87 16.45
C ARG A 53 4.70 -2.94 14.96
N LEU A 54 4.59 -1.77 14.31
CA LEU A 54 4.34 -1.67 12.87
C LEU A 54 5.48 -2.26 12.05
N GLU A 55 6.74 -1.97 12.39
CA GLU A 55 7.91 -2.53 11.70
C GLU A 55 7.93 -4.06 11.78
N ARG A 56 7.62 -4.63 12.95
CA ARG A 56 7.47 -6.08 13.11
C ARG A 56 6.29 -6.64 12.30
N ALA A 57 5.17 -5.93 12.20
CA ALA A 57 4.02 -6.36 11.41
C ALA A 57 4.33 -6.36 9.90
N ILE A 58 5.00 -5.33 9.40
CA ILE A 58 5.47 -5.21 8.02
C ILE A 58 6.43 -6.36 7.69
N GLU A 59 7.39 -6.64 8.57
CA GLU A 59 8.36 -7.70 8.35
C GLU A 59 7.71 -9.09 8.35
N ARG A 60 6.78 -9.35 9.27
CA ARG A 60 6.00 -10.60 9.25
C ARG A 60 5.24 -10.78 7.94
N GLU A 61 4.64 -9.72 7.41
CA GLU A 61 3.96 -9.76 6.11
C GLU A 61 4.94 -10.02 4.97
N ARG A 62 6.10 -9.38 5.00
CA ARG A 62 7.17 -9.59 4.00
C ARG A 62 7.61 -11.05 3.98
N LEU A 63 7.83 -11.64 5.16
CA LEU A 63 8.22 -13.05 5.29
C LEU A 63 7.13 -14.00 4.78
N ARG A 64 5.85 -13.70 5.04
CA ARG A 64 4.73 -14.47 4.44
C ARG A 64 4.75 -14.40 2.92
N GLY A 65 5.03 -13.24 2.34
CA GLY A 65 5.16 -13.06 0.90
C GLY A 65 6.35 -13.83 0.30
N VAL A 66 7.51 -13.78 0.96
CA VAL A 66 8.71 -14.56 0.56
C VAL A 66 8.43 -16.06 0.61
N ASN A 67 7.76 -16.53 1.66
CA ASN A 67 7.39 -17.93 1.84
C ASN A 67 6.19 -18.37 0.97
N ARG A 68 5.63 -17.47 0.14
CA ARG A 68 4.43 -17.71 -0.69
C ARG A 68 3.26 -18.25 0.13
N HIS A 69 3.15 -17.80 1.37
CA HIS A 69 2.10 -18.25 2.27
C HIS A 69 0.75 -17.67 1.85
N TRP A 70 -0.30 -18.47 1.92
CA TRP A 70 -1.65 -18.09 1.45
C TRP A 70 -2.25 -16.88 2.19
N SER A 71 -1.85 -16.66 3.45
CA SER A 71 -2.26 -15.52 4.27
C SER A 71 -1.39 -14.26 4.03
N TYR A 72 -0.61 -14.23 2.95
CA TYR A 72 0.06 -13.02 2.50
C TYR A 72 -0.95 -12.06 1.85
N ASP A 73 -0.99 -10.82 2.32
CA ASP A 73 -1.81 -9.78 1.73
C ASP A 73 -0.96 -8.54 1.38
N LEU A 74 -0.86 -8.25 0.07
CA LEU A 74 -0.14 -7.09 -0.44
C LEU A 74 -0.79 -5.77 -0.02
N ASN A 75 -2.12 -5.70 0.02
CA ASN A 75 -2.84 -4.50 0.44
C ASN A 75 -2.61 -4.24 1.92
N ARG A 76 -2.57 -5.29 2.75
CA ARG A 76 -2.21 -5.19 4.17
C ARG A 76 -0.78 -4.69 4.34
N HIS A 77 0.17 -5.19 3.54
CA HIS A 77 1.54 -4.67 3.52
C HIS A 77 1.60 -3.18 3.17
N ILE A 78 0.91 -2.76 2.11
CA ILE A 78 0.87 -1.35 1.66
C ILE A 78 0.26 -0.46 2.73
N ALA A 79 -0.87 -0.87 3.32
CA ALA A 79 -1.54 -0.12 4.37
C ALA A 79 -0.66 0.06 5.61
N LEU A 80 0.04 -0.99 6.06
CA LEU A 80 0.97 -0.89 7.19
C LEU A 80 2.13 0.07 6.90
N LYS A 81 2.68 0.07 5.68
CA LYS A 81 3.69 1.05 5.28
C LYS A 81 3.15 2.48 5.31
N GLN A 82 1.97 2.72 4.73
CA GLN A 82 1.35 4.03 4.71
C GLN A 82 1.09 4.58 6.11
N VAL A 83 0.60 3.74 7.03
CA VAL A 83 0.39 4.12 8.44
C VAL A 83 1.71 4.49 9.12
N ARG A 84 2.75 3.69 8.93
CA ARG A 84 4.08 3.99 9.49
C ARG A 84 4.62 5.31 8.97
N ASP A 85 4.48 5.55 7.66
CA ASP A 85 4.98 6.77 7.03
C ASP A 85 4.19 7.99 7.54
N ARG A 86 2.85 7.87 7.71
CA ARG A 86 1.98 8.88 8.34
C ARG A 86 2.37 9.19 9.78
N LEU A 87 2.71 8.18 10.59
CA LEU A 87 3.18 8.36 11.97
C LEU A 87 4.58 8.97 12.06
N LYS A 88 5.43 8.77 11.05
CA LYS A 88 6.75 9.42 10.96
C LYS A 88 6.66 10.87 10.48
N GLY A 89 5.45 11.39 10.19
CA GLY A 89 5.26 12.69 9.55
C GLY A 89 5.80 12.75 8.12
N VAL A 90 6.16 11.60 7.54
CA VAL A 90 6.52 11.47 6.14
C VAL A 90 5.19 11.32 5.40
N PHE A 91 4.56 12.45 5.12
CA PHE A 91 3.49 12.48 4.15
C PHE A 91 4.14 12.23 2.80
N PRO A 92 3.82 11.13 2.07
CA PRO A 92 4.00 11.15 0.64
C PRO A 92 2.97 12.16 0.12
N ASP A 93 3.27 13.44 0.28
CA ASP A 93 2.43 14.51 -0.20
C ASP A 93 2.35 14.30 -1.72
N GLN A 94 1.14 14.02 -2.18
CA GLN A 94 0.73 13.59 -3.52
C GLN A 94 0.69 12.07 -3.78
N PRO A 95 -0.52 11.47 -3.91
CA PRO A 95 -0.75 10.28 -4.77
C PRO A 95 -0.60 10.59 -6.27
N GLY A 96 0.13 11.65 -6.64
CA GLY A 96 0.52 11.97 -8.00
C GLY A 96 1.86 11.32 -8.30
N ARG A 97 1.85 10.32 -9.20
CA ARG A 97 3.04 9.59 -9.70
C ARG A 97 3.53 8.40 -8.86
N LEU A 98 2.63 7.52 -8.45
CA LEU A 98 2.86 6.14 -8.88
C LEU A 98 2.55 6.09 -10.37
N SER A 99 3.48 6.62 -11.17
CA SER A 99 3.58 6.19 -12.57
C SER A 99 3.85 4.71 -12.46
N LEU A 100 2.79 3.91 -12.50
CA LEU A 100 2.86 2.56 -13.00
C LEU A 100 3.40 2.74 -14.42
N ARG A 101 4.73 2.84 -14.58
CA ARG A 101 5.36 2.64 -15.88
C ARG A 101 4.73 1.35 -16.35
N PRO A 102 3.98 1.35 -17.47
CA PRO A 102 3.35 0.14 -17.93
C PRO A 102 4.48 -0.87 -18.05
N ARG A 103 4.38 -1.93 -17.25
CA ARG A 103 5.38 -2.99 -17.21
C ARG A 103 5.43 -3.51 -18.64
N ARG A 104 6.43 -3.09 -19.42
CA ARG A 104 6.59 -3.52 -20.82
C ARG A 104 6.51 -5.04 -20.78
N ARG A 105 5.42 -5.60 -21.30
CA ARG A 105 5.29 -7.05 -21.45
C ARG A 105 6.49 -7.44 -22.30
N ARG A 106 7.42 -8.19 -21.72
CA ARG A 106 8.51 -8.80 -22.47
C ARG A 106 7.82 -9.68 -23.52
N HIS A 107 7.90 -9.31 -24.79
CA HIS A 107 7.41 -10.13 -25.86
C HIS A 107 8.21 -11.43 -25.79
N LYS A 108 7.52 -12.54 -25.55
CA LYS A 108 8.15 -13.87 -25.64
C LYS A 108 8.43 -14.06 -27.13
N SER A 109 9.69 -13.92 -27.54
CA SER A 109 10.10 -14.32 -28.88
C SER A 109 9.94 -15.83 -28.93
N ASN A 110 8.89 -16.31 -29.59
CA ASN A 110 8.83 -17.69 -30.04
C ASN A 110 9.81 -17.82 -31.21
N THR A 111 11.10 -17.88 -30.92
CA THR A 111 12.06 -18.47 -31.84
C THR A 111 11.96 -19.97 -31.59
N ALA A 112 11.07 -20.62 -32.33
CA ALA A 112 11.17 -22.05 -32.54
C ALA A 112 12.54 -22.34 -33.18
N PRO A 113 13.27 -23.39 -32.76
CA PRO A 113 14.43 -23.84 -33.52
C PRO A 113 13.92 -24.44 -34.84
N GLU A 114 13.88 -23.64 -35.90
CA GLU A 114 13.88 -24.17 -37.26
C GLU A 114 15.24 -24.80 -37.51
N GLY A 115 15.25 -26.11 -37.76
CA GLY A 115 16.44 -26.82 -38.21
C GLY A 115 16.84 -28.05 -37.39
N ALA A 116 15.90 -28.89 -36.98
CA ALA A 116 16.14 -30.33 -36.85
C ALA A 116 15.57 -31.01 -38.10
N ALA A 117 16.13 -30.67 -39.27
CA ALA A 117 15.97 -31.48 -40.47
C ALA A 117 17.02 -32.60 -40.41
N ARG A 118 16.56 -33.78 -40.83
CA ARG A 118 17.16 -35.11 -40.74
C ARG A 118 18.53 -35.22 -41.38
#